data_AF-Q8KTV5-F1
#
_entry.id   AF-Q8KTV5-F1
#
_cell.length_a   1.000
_cell.length_b   1.000
_cell.length_c   1.000
_cell.angle_alpha   90.00
_cell.angle_beta   90.00
_cell.angle_gamma   90.00
#
_symmetry.space_group_name_H-M   'P 1'
#
loop_
_entity.id
_entity.type
_entity.pdbx_description
1 polymer ?
#
loop_
_entity_poly.entity_id
_entity_poly.type
_entity_poly.pdbx_seq_one_letter_code
_entity_poly.pdbx_strand_id
1 'polypeptide(L)'
;MSYGEGLPLPETYDRPDPRIKQLARRSTVTPGGAACKYNDIIPADHCLHDVQDMSRLNHPKADLSKGQYGTVGQGLHIAKKLLPFIPANAGILLVPCCRGGSAFTTGADGTYSDASGASENSTRWGVDKPLYKDLIGRTKAALKKNPKNVLFAVVWMQGEFDFGGTPVNHAAQFGALVDKFRADLADMAGQCVGGSAGGVPWICGDTTYFWKQKNESTYQTVYGSYKNKTEKNMPFVPFMTDENGVNVPTNKPEEDPDIPGIGYYGSKWRDSSATWTSQDRASHFSTWARRGIISDRLATAILVHAGRTAEFITGKTA
;
A
#
# COMPACT_ATOMS: atom_id res chain seq x y z
N MET A 1 -1.75 0.62 2.67
CA MET A 1 -2.96 1.35 3.11
C MET A 1 -2.74 2.19 4.35
N SER A 2 -3.74 2.99 4.70
CA SER A 2 -3.68 4.01 5.75
C SER A 2 -4.07 3.48 7.12
N TYR A 3 -3.07 3.04 7.87
CA TYR A 3 -3.22 2.60 9.27
C TYR A 3 -2.32 3.38 10.23
N GLY A 4 -1.55 4.37 9.75
CA GLY A 4 -0.82 5.29 10.61
C GLY A 4 -1.81 6.20 11.35
N GLU A 5 -1.69 6.24 12.67
CA GLU A 5 -2.69 6.88 13.53
C GLU A 5 -2.40 8.35 13.84
N GLY A 6 -1.13 8.79 13.80
CA GLY A 6 -0.79 10.20 13.98
C GLY A 6 -1.41 11.12 12.93
N LEU A 7 -1.56 12.39 13.30
CA LEU A 7 -2.30 13.42 12.56
C LEU A 7 -1.75 13.63 11.13
N PRO A 8 -2.62 13.65 10.10
CA PRO A 8 -2.23 14.05 8.76
C PRO A 8 -1.78 15.51 8.66
N LEU A 9 -0.80 15.79 7.80
CA LEU A 9 -0.20 17.11 7.57
C LEU A 9 -0.27 17.51 6.07
N PRO A 10 -1.47 17.74 5.52
CA PRO A 10 -1.70 17.93 4.09
C PRO A 10 -1.13 19.24 3.51
N GLU A 11 -0.73 20.20 4.36
CA GLU A 11 -0.04 21.40 3.90
C GLU A 11 1.48 21.19 3.73
N THR A 12 2.04 20.14 4.33
CA THR A 12 3.50 19.89 4.38
C THR A 12 3.86 18.46 3.93
N TYR A 13 4.03 17.53 4.85
CA TYR A 13 4.56 16.18 4.60
C TYR A 13 3.60 15.33 3.74
N ASP A 14 2.30 15.50 3.97
CA ASP A 14 1.24 14.75 3.32
C ASP A 14 0.61 15.50 2.15
N ARG A 15 1.24 16.63 1.75
CA ARG A 15 0.76 17.45 0.64
C ARG A 15 0.68 16.64 -0.67
N PRO A 16 -0.50 16.61 -1.32
CA PRO A 16 -0.66 16.06 -2.67
C PRO A 16 0.27 16.73 -3.67
N ASP A 17 0.66 15.98 -4.70
CA ASP A 17 1.44 16.51 -5.82
C ASP A 17 0.59 16.46 -7.11
N PRO A 18 0.61 17.49 -7.96
CA PRO A 18 -0.16 17.49 -9.20
C PRO A 18 0.18 16.34 -10.15
N ARG A 19 1.39 15.77 -10.08
CA ARG A 19 1.85 14.62 -10.90
C ARG A 19 1.61 13.27 -10.24
N ILE A 20 1.11 13.22 -9.01
CA ILE A 20 0.78 11.96 -8.31
C ILE A 20 -0.73 11.81 -8.22
N LYS A 21 -1.24 10.76 -8.86
CA LYS A 21 -2.67 10.44 -8.95
C LYS A 21 -2.95 9.06 -8.38
N GLN A 22 -4.22 8.76 -8.18
CA GLN A 22 -4.70 7.43 -7.82
C GLN A 22 -5.97 7.08 -8.61
N LEU A 23 -6.27 5.79 -8.75
CA LEU A 23 -7.59 5.35 -9.18
C LEU A 23 -8.61 5.43 -8.04
N ALA A 24 -9.68 6.16 -8.27
CA ALA A 24 -10.76 6.35 -7.31
C ALA A 24 -11.53 5.05 -7.02
N ARG A 25 -11.99 4.91 -5.77
CA ARG A 25 -13.02 3.95 -5.31
C ARG A 25 -14.23 4.61 -4.63
N ARG A 26 -13.98 5.52 -3.68
CA ARG A 26 -15.02 6.28 -2.96
C ARG A 26 -15.91 7.08 -3.91
N SER A 27 -17.06 7.54 -3.42
CA SER A 27 -18.00 8.39 -4.16
C SER A 27 -17.52 9.84 -4.31
N THR A 28 -16.57 10.28 -3.49
CA THR A 28 -15.95 11.61 -3.54
C THR A 28 -14.43 11.51 -3.42
N VAL A 29 -13.71 12.49 -4.00
CA VAL A 29 -12.24 12.56 -4.01
C VAL A 29 -11.68 12.66 -2.59
N THR A 30 -12.30 13.49 -1.76
CA THR A 30 -12.04 13.64 -0.34
C THR A 30 -13.39 13.57 0.41
N PRO A 31 -13.45 13.35 1.73
CA PRO A 31 -14.69 13.42 2.48
C PRO A 31 -15.37 14.79 2.29
N GLY A 32 -16.60 14.80 1.74
CA GLY A 32 -17.34 16.03 1.43
C GLY A 32 -16.84 16.80 0.19
N GLY A 33 -15.84 16.28 -0.52
CA GLY A 33 -15.26 16.90 -1.71
C GLY A 33 -16.03 16.59 -3.01
N ALA A 34 -15.38 16.89 -4.15
CA ALA A 34 -15.93 16.64 -5.47
C ALA A 34 -16.26 15.15 -5.69
N ALA A 35 -17.34 14.87 -6.42
CA ALA A 35 -17.73 13.52 -6.78
C ALA A 35 -16.68 12.86 -7.69
N CYS A 36 -16.48 11.55 -7.52
CA CYS A 36 -15.68 10.73 -8.43
C CYS A 36 -16.36 9.36 -8.62
N LYS A 37 -16.06 8.72 -9.74
CA LYS A 37 -16.52 7.36 -10.06
C LYS A 37 -15.38 6.36 -9.88
N TYR A 38 -15.75 5.09 -9.72
CA TYR A 38 -14.79 4.00 -9.68
C TYR A 38 -13.84 4.04 -10.89
N ASN A 39 -12.53 3.99 -10.63
CA ASN A 39 -11.44 4.12 -11.61
C ASN A 39 -11.30 5.49 -12.31
N ASP A 40 -11.89 6.56 -11.79
CA ASP A 40 -11.49 7.92 -12.17
C ASP A 40 -10.06 8.20 -11.70
N ILE A 41 -9.31 8.99 -12.50
CA ILE A 41 -7.99 9.47 -12.11
C ILE A 41 -8.18 10.72 -11.25
N ILE A 42 -7.84 10.62 -9.98
CA ILE A 42 -7.99 11.69 -8.99
C ILE A 42 -6.65 12.01 -8.31
N PRO A 43 -6.49 13.16 -7.64
CA PRO A 43 -5.31 13.42 -6.82
C PRO A 43 -5.06 12.30 -5.78
N ALA A 44 -3.79 11.92 -5.59
CA ALA A 44 -3.39 11.07 -4.47
C ALA A 44 -3.10 11.92 -3.23
N ASP A 45 -3.54 11.42 -2.07
CA ASP A 45 -3.35 12.03 -0.76
C ASP A 45 -2.80 10.98 0.24
N HIS A 46 -2.74 11.32 1.53
CA HIS A 46 -2.31 10.42 2.60
C HIS A 46 -3.27 9.25 2.88
N CYS A 47 -4.51 9.30 2.40
CA CYS A 47 -5.57 8.32 2.66
C CYS A 47 -6.19 7.80 1.36
N LEU A 48 -5.41 6.96 0.67
CA LEU A 48 -5.75 6.41 -0.64
C LEU A 48 -7.07 5.61 -0.65
N HIS A 49 -7.67 5.48 -1.84
CA HIS A 49 -8.93 4.79 -2.13
C HIS A 49 -8.76 3.25 -2.17
N ASP A 50 -8.20 2.68 -1.10
CA ASP A 50 -8.11 1.23 -0.85
C ASP A 50 -9.52 0.60 -0.73
N VAL A 51 -9.62 -0.73 -0.69
CA VAL A 51 -10.92 -1.45 -0.55
C VAL A 51 -11.62 -1.05 0.75
N GLN A 52 -10.85 -0.86 1.81
CA GLN A 52 -11.35 -0.33 3.08
C GLN A 52 -11.18 1.19 3.12
N ASP A 53 -12.28 1.91 3.36
CA ASP A 53 -12.26 3.37 3.49
C ASP A 53 -11.84 3.79 4.90
N MET A 54 -10.60 4.27 5.01
CA MET A 54 -10.04 4.76 6.27
C MET A 54 -10.21 6.27 6.47
N SER A 55 -10.87 6.96 5.55
CA SER A 55 -10.91 8.43 5.53
C SER A 55 -11.85 9.05 6.55
N ARG A 56 -12.71 8.25 7.17
CA ARG A 56 -13.63 8.70 8.23
C ARG A 56 -13.08 8.49 9.64
N LEU A 57 -11.97 7.77 9.77
CA LEU A 57 -11.34 7.49 11.07
C LEU A 57 -10.41 8.64 11.46
N ASN A 58 -10.99 9.79 11.77
CA ASN A 58 -10.25 11.04 11.98
C ASN A 58 -9.46 11.04 13.29
N HIS A 59 -8.31 11.71 13.27
CA HIS A 59 -7.53 11.98 14.48
C HIS A 59 -8.29 12.99 15.37
N PRO A 60 -8.35 12.84 16.71
CA PRO A 60 -9.11 13.76 17.58
C PRO A 60 -8.61 15.21 17.61
N LYS A 61 -7.40 15.47 17.11
CA LYS A 61 -6.85 16.82 16.90
C LYS A 61 -6.98 17.33 15.46
N ALA A 62 -7.71 16.63 14.60
CA ALA A 62 -7.84 17.00 13.20
C ALA A 62 -8.71 18.24 13.00
N ASP A 63 -8.21 19.17 12.19
CA ASP A 63 -9.00 20.21 11.55
C ASP A 63 -9.40 19.74 10.14
N LEU A 64 -10.66 19.32 10.00
CA LEU A 64 -11.17 18.81 8.72
C LEU A 64 -11.25 19.88 7.64
N SER A 65 -11.34 21.16 8.01
CA SER A 65 -11.30 22.26 7.03
C SER A 65 -9.94 22.36 6.33
N LYS A 66 -8.89 21.84 6.95
CA LYS A 66 -7.53 21.74 6.40
C LYS A 66 -7.27 20.42 5.67
N GLY A 67 -8.28 19.55 5.52
CA GLY A 67 -8.11 18.25 4.89
C GLY A 67 -7.43 17.20 5.76
N GLN A 68 -7.38 17.37 7.08
CA GLN A 68 -6.74 16.43 8.02
C GLN A 68 -7.60 15.20 8.34
N TYR A 69 -8.28 14.63 7.35
CA TYR A 69 -9.18 13.49 7.56
C TYR A 69 -8.44 12.15 7.65
N GLY A 70 -9.05 11.18 8.32
CA GLY A 70 -8.66 9.78 8.34
C GLY A 70 -7.33 9.48 9.01
N THR A 71 -6.65 8.49 8.45
CA THR A 71 -5.35 7.94 8.85
C THR A 71 -4.34 8.09 7.71
N VAL A 72 -3.06 7.81 7.97
CA VAL A 72 -1.98 8.01 6.98
C VAL A 72 -1.44 6.68 6.45
N GLY A 73 -1.24 6.60 5.14
CA GLY A 73 -0.65 5.49 4.41
C GLY A 73 0.61 5.92 3.66
N GLN A 74 1.49 4.96 3.36
CA GLN A 74 2.79 5.22 2.74
C GLN A 74 2.76 5.43 1.22
N GLY A 75 1.63 5.18 0.54
CA GLY A 75 1.59 5.17 -0.92
C GLY A 75 1.94 6.53 -1.56
N LEU A 76 1.40 7.63 -1.02
CA LEU A 76 1.79 8.98 -1.44
C LEU A 76 3.28 9.23 -1.24
N HIS A 77 3.82 8.82 -0.09
CA HIS A 77 5.23 9.07 0.26
C HIS A 77 6.20 8.26 -0.61
N ILE A 78 5.85 7.01 -0.96
CA ILE A 78 6.59 6.22 -1.94
C ILE A 78 6.60 6.95 -3.28
N ALA A 79 5.43 7.38 -3.77
CA ALA A 79 5.34 8.10 -5.05
C ALA A 79 6.15 9.41 -5.03
N LYS A 80 6.09 10.21 -3.97
CA LYS A 80 6.88 11.45 -3.83
C LYS A 80 8.39 11.18 -3.89
N LYS A 81 8.86 10.04 -3.36
CA LYS A 81 10.27 9.63 -3.39
C LYS A 81 10.71 9.10 -4.76
N LEU A 82 9.78 8.58 -5.57
CA LEU A 82 10.05 8.13 -6.93
C LEU A 82 9.95 9.25 -7.98
N LEU A 83 9.12 10.27 -7.72
CA LEU A 83 8.82 11.33 -8.68
C LEU A 83 10.04 12.08 -9.24
N PRO A 84 11.13 12.33 -8.47
CA PRO A 84 12.35 12.96 -8.99
C PRO A 84 13.10 12.13 -10.04
N PHE A 85 12.83 10.82 -10.10
CA PHE A 85 13.54 9.88 -10.98
C PHE A 85 12.80 9.62 -12.30
N ILE A 86 11.61 10.22 -12.50
CA ILE A 86 10.85 10.09 -13.75
C ILE A 86 10.82 11.42 -14.52
N PRO A 87 10.69 11.36 -15.87
CA PRO A 87 10.62 12.55 -16.72
C PRO A 87 9.58 13.57 -16.26
N ALA A 88 9.86 14.86 -16.45
CA ALA A 88 8.98 15.96 -16.02
C ALA A 88 7.58 15.92 -16.65
N ASN A 89 7.45 15.33 -17.85
CA ASN A 89 6.18 15.13 -18.55
C ASN A 89 5.45 13.82 -18.17
N ALA A 90 5.99 13.06 -17.22
CA ALA A 90 5.37 11.86 -16.65
C ALA A 90 4.89 12.11 -15.22
N GLY A 91 3.92 11.31 -14.78
CA GLY A 91 3.42 11.28 -13.40
C GLY A 91 3.32 9.85 -12.88
N ILE A 92 2.94 9.71 -11.62
CA ILE A 92 2.75 8.42 -10.96
C ILE A 92 1.26 8.20 -10.72
N LEU A 93 0.74 7.08 -11.22
CA LEU A 93 -0.62 6.63 -10.96
C LEU A 93 -0.60 5.46 -9.95
N LEU A 94 -1.10 5.70 -8.75
CA LEU A 94 -1.26 4.70 -7.71
C LEU A 94 -2.55 3.90 -7.93
N VAL A 95 -2.47 2.59 -7.74
CA VAL A 95 -3.62 1.68 -7.85
C VAL A 95 -3.88 1.04 -6.47
N PRO A 96 -4.58 1.73 -5.56
CA PRO A 96 -4.82 1.23 -4.20
C PRO A 96 -5.87 0.11 -4.22
N CYS A 97 -5.51 -1.05 -3.66
CA CYS A 97 -6.31 -2.29 -3.64
C CYS A 97 -6.19 -3.03 -2.30
N CYS A 98 -5.74 -2.36 -1.24
CA CYS A 98 -5.51 -3.01 0.05
C CYS A 98 -6.81 -3.17 0.85
N ARG A 99 -6.81 -4.14 1.76
CA ARG A 99 -7.88 -4.36 2.74
C ARG A 99 -7.27 -4.74 4.08
N GLY A 100 -7.61 -4.03 5.16
CA GLY A 100 -7.15 -4.39 6.50
C GLY A 100 -7.75 -5.73 6.93
N GLY A 101 -7.03 -6.52 7.73
CA GLY A 101 -7.52 -7.83 8.18
C GLY A 101 -7.72 -8.87 7.08
N SER A 102 -7.21 -8.63 5.87
CA SER A 102 -7.28 -9.61 4.78
C SER A 102 -6.22 -10.69 4.90
N ALA A 103 -6.57 -11.92 4.53
CA ALA A 103 -5.70 -13.08 4.59
C ALA A 103 -5.91 -14.00 3.40
N PHE A 104 -4.95 -14.88 3.14
CA PHE A 104 -5.12 -15.99 2.20
C PHE A 104 -5.92 -17.14 2.84
N THR A 105 -5.66 -17.40 4.11
CA THR A 105 -6.07 -18.63 4.80
C THR A 105 -7.26 -18.45 5.74
N THR A 106 -7.71 -17.22 5.95
CA THR A 106 -8.97 -16.89 6.65
C THR A 106 -9.68 -15.70 5.99
N GLY A 107 -10.86 -15.32 6.49
CA GLY A 107 -11.66 -14.20 5.99
C GLY A 107 -12.76 -14.61 5.00
N ALA A 108 -13.68 -13.67 4.76
CA ALA A 108 -14.81 -13.84 3.86
C ALA A 108 -14.41 -13.47 2.43
N ASP A 109 -14.96 -14.19 1.44
CA ASP A 109 -14.74 -13.86 0.03
C ASP A 109 -15.30 -12.48 -0.31
N GLY A 110 -16.50 -12.16 0.19
CA GLY A 110 -17.28 -10.98 -0.21
C GLY A 110 -17.73 -11.08 -1.67
N THR A 111 -17.80 -9.95 -2.37
CA THR A 111 -18.32 -9.85 -3.74
C THR A 111 -17.48 -8.92 -4.59
N TYR A 112 -17.57 -9.07 -5.91
CA TYR A 112 -16.91 -8.19 -6.88
C TYR A 112 -17.93 -7.70 -7.92
N SER A 113 -17.81 -6.43 -8.31
CA SER A 113 -18.58 -5.83 -9.39
C SER A 113 -17.66 -4.98 -10.26
N ASP A 114 -17.84 -5.01 -11.59
CA ASP A 114 -17.08 -4.15 -12.51
C ASP A 114 -17.35 -2.66 -12.29
N ALA A 115 -18.49 -2.31 -11.68
CA ALA A 115 -18.87 -0.92 -11.42
C ALA A 115 -18.25 -0.35 -10.13
N SER A 116 -17.87 -1.18 -9.16
CA SER A 116 -17.45 -0.72 -7.82
C SER A 116 -16.26 -1.48 -7.21
N GLY A 117 -15.76 -2.52 -7.88
CA GLY A 117 -14.68 -3.37 -7.40
C GLY A 117 -15.12 -4.36 -6.31
N ALA A 118 -14.14 -4.79 -5.50
CA ALA A 118 -14.39 -5.64 -4.33
C ALA A 118 -15.24 -4.91 -3.27
N SER A 119 -16.14 -5.65 -2.62
CA SER A 119 -16.93 -5.14 -1.51
C SER A 119 -16.11 -5.02 -0.23
N GLU A 120 -16.54 -4.15 0.69
CA GLU A 120 -15.83 -3.86 1.94
C GLU A 120 -15.63 -5.10 2.83
N ASN A 121 -16.54 -6.08 2.76
CA ASN A 121 -16.45 -7.34 3.50
C ASN A 121 -15.56 -8.41 2.82
N SER A 122 -14.95 -8.13 1.66
CA SER A 122 -13.99 -9.03 1.02
C SER A 122 -12.68 -9.03 1.79
N THR A 123 -12.43 -10.04 2.61
CA THR A 123 -11.21 -10.19 3.42
C THR A 123 -10.39 -11.43 3.05
N ARG A 124 -10.72 -12.10 1.94
CA ARG A 124 -9.99 -13.25 1.42
C ARG A 124 -9.20 -12.91 0.15
N TRP A 125 -7.88 -13.04 0.23
CA TRP A 125 -7.00 -13.10 -0.95
C TRP A 125 -6.96 -14.52 -1.53
N GLY A 126 -6.68 -14.61 -2.82
CA GLY A 126 -6.55 -15.87 -3.53
C GLY A 126 -6.95 -15.70 -5.00
N VAL A 127 -6.55 -16.65 -5.84
CA VAL A 127 -6.92 -16.67 -7.26
C VAL A 127 -8.45 -16.63 -7.38
N ASP A 128 -8.94 -15.80 -8.30
CA ASP A 128 -10.36 -15.56 -8.62
C ASP A 128 -11.25 -15.03 -7.46
N LYS A 129 -10.65 -14.75 -6.29
CA LYS A 129 -11.35 -14.08 -5.18
C LYS A 129 -11.61 -12.60 -5.50
N PRO A 130 -12.64 -11.98 -4.88
CA PRO A 130 -12.95 -10.57 -5.14
C PRO A 130 -11.78 -9.60 -4.99
N LEU A 131 -10.93 -9.75 -3.97
CA LEU A 131 -9.73 -8.91 -3.81
C LEU A 131 -8.72 -9.08 -4.96
N TYR A 132 -8.57 -10.30 -5.47
CA TYR A 132 -7.73 -10.55 -6.64
C TYR A 132 -8.33 -9.94 -7.91
N LYS A 133 -9.62 -10.12 -8.15
CA LYS A 133 -10.34 -9.51 -9.29
C LYS A 133 -10.23 -7.99 -9.28
N ASP A 134 -10.32 -7.39 -8.09
CA ASP A 134 -10.12 -5.97 -7.88
C ASP A 134 -8.68 -5.52 -8.20
N LEU A 135 -7.66 -6.25 -7.70
CA LEU A 135 -6.25 -5.99 -8.00
C LEU A 135 -5.96 -6.02 -9.52
N ILE A 136 -6.31 -7.12 -10.20
CA ILE A 136 -6.04 -7.25 -11.64
C ILE A 136 -6.90 -6.28 -12.46
N GLY A 137 -8.18 -6.15 -12.14
CA GLY A 137 -9.13 -5.28 -12.85
C GLY A 137 -8.72 -3.81 -12.79
N ARG A 138 -8.34 -3.30 -11.61
CA ARG A 138 -7.88 -1.92 -11.43
C ARG A 138 -6.51 -1.68 -12.06
N THR A 139 -5.61 -2.66 -12.02
CA THR A 139 -4.32 -2.57 -12.73
C THR A 139 -4.55 -2.44 -14.23
N LYS A 140 -5.37 -3.31 -14.83
CA LYS A 140 -5.74 -3.21 -16.25
C LYS A 140 -6.46 -1.91 -16.58
N ALA A 141 -7.34 -1.43 -15.70
CA ALA A 141 -8.00 -0.15 -15.88
C ALA A 141 -7.00 1.01 -15.93
N ALA A 142 -5.99 1.03 -15.06
CA ALA A 142 -4.93 2.03 -15.06
C ALA A 142 -4.12 1.99 -16.37
N LEU A 143 -3.72 0.81 -16.84
CA LEU A 143 -2.95 0.67 -18.09
C LEU A 143 -3.76 1.09 -19.33
N LYS A 144 -5.05 0.75 -19.38
CA LYS A 144 -5.96 1.15 -20.48
C LYS A 144 -6.20 2.66 -20.57
N LYS A 145 -6.01 3.44 -19.50
CA LYS A 145 -6.22 4.90 -19.54
C LYS A 145 -5.28 5.61 -20.51
N ASN A 146 -4.08 5.06 -20.73
CA ASN A 146 -3.12 5.62 -21.66
C ASN A 146 -2.16 4.51 -22.12
N PRO A 147 -2.00 4.25 -23.43
CA PRO A 147 -1.10 3.20 -23.93
C PRO A 147 0.37 3.42 -23.54
N LYS A 148 0.76 4.63 -23.11
CA LYS A 148 2.10 4.93 -22.59
C LYS A 148 2.26 4.67 -21.09
N ASN A 149 1.20 4.29 -20.38
CA ASN A 149 1.32 3.91 -18.98
C ASN A 149 2.14 2.63 -18.87
N VAL A 150 3.01 2.56 -17.85
CA VAL A 150 3.85 1.40 -17.56
C VAL A 150 3.57 0.93 -16.14
N LEU A 151 3.21 -0.34 -15.97
CA LEU A 151 3.16 -1.01 -14.68
C LEU A 151 4.59 -1.19 -14.18
N PHE A 152 4.92 -0.42 -13.15
CA PHE A 152 6.29 -0.28 -12.69
C PHE A 152 6.66 -1.22 -11.54
N ALA A 153 5.75 -1.41 -10.57
CA ALA A 153 5.95 -2.32 -9.45
C ALA A 153 4.60 -2.65 -8.80
N VAL A 154 4.54 -3.78 -8.11
CA VAL A 154 3.48 -4.08 -7.13
C VAL A 154 4.09 -3.96 -5.74
N VAL A 155 3.56 -3.09 -4.88
CA VAL A 155 3.97 -3.01 -3.46
C VAL A 155 3.03 -3.90 -2.65
N TRP A 156 3.58 -4.98 -2.09
CA TRP A 156 2.83 -6.01 -1.38
C TRP A 156 3.24 -6.04 0.10
N MET A 157 2.29 -5.81 1.01
CA MET A 157 2.49 -5.92 2.45
C MET A 157 1.27 -6.64 3.02
N GLN A 158 1.44 -7.93 3.30
CA GLN A 158 0.37 -8.80 3.77
C GLN A 158 0.99 -10.03 4.46
N GLY A 159 0.28 -10.58 5.44
CA GLY A 159 0.60 -11.86 6.05
C GLY A 159 0.16 -11.95 7.51
N GLU A 160 -0.09 -10.81 8.14
CA GLU A 160 -0.46 -10.68 9.56
C GLU A 160 -1.63 -11.57 9.95
N PHE A 161 -2.73 -11.53 9.18
CA PHE A 161 -3.95 -12.26 9.51
C PHE A 161 -3.91 -13.74 9.10
N ASP A 162 -2.91 -14.16 8.30
CA ASP A 162 -2.67 -15.59 8.07
C ASP A 162 -2.16 -16.30 9.32
N PHE A 163 -1.70 -15.55 10.34
CA PHE A 163 -1.24 -16.11 11.61
C PHE A 163 -2.35 -16.87 12.35
N GLY A 164 -3.60 -16.40 12.24
CA GLY A 164 -4.76 -17.04 12.85
C GLY A 164 -5.45 -18.06 11.95
N GLY A 165 -4.93 -18.33 10.75
CA GLY A 165 -5.48 -19.28 9.78
C GLY A 165 -4.66 -20.56 9.68
N THR A 166 -4.25 -20.91 8.46
CA THR A 166 -3.35 -22.04 8.17
C THR A 166 -2.04 -21.53 7.56
N PRO A 167 -1.12 -20.95 8.35
CA PRO A 167 0.06 -20.24 7.85
C PRO A 167 0.88 -20.99 6.80
N VAL A 168 0.97 -22.31 6.91
CA VAL A 168 1.69 -23.19 5.99
C VAL A 168 1.20 -23.10 4.54
N ASN A 169 -0.06 -22.71 4.32
CA ASN A 169 -0.65 -22.56 2.99
C ASN A 169 -0.38 -21.17 2.37
N HIS A 170 0.09 -20.20 3.14
CA HIS A 170 0.29 -18.82 2.69
C HIS A 170 1.23 -18.77 1.48
N ALA A 171 2.40 -19.41 1.57
CA ALA A 171 3.43 -19.31 0.53
C ALA A 171 2.96 -19.85 -0.83
N ALA A 172 2.19 -20.95 -0.82
CA ALA A 172 1.64 -21.55 -2.03
C ALA A 172 0.53 -20.67 -2.63
N GLN A 173 -0.38 -20.15 -1.80
CA GLN A 173 -1.49 -19.30 -2.26
C GLN A 173 -1.02 -17.94 -2.78
N PHE A 174 -0.04 -17.32 -2.11
CA PHE A 174 0.62 -16.12 -2.61
C PHE A 174 1.33 -16.37 -3.94
N GLY A 175 2.09 -17.46 -4.06
CA GLY A 175 2.74 -17.85 -5.32
C GLY A 175 1.75 -18.01 -6.47
N ALA A 176 0.64 -18.71 -6.24
CA ALA A 176 -0.42 -18.89 -7.23
C ALA A 176 -1.08 -17.57 -7.64
N LEU A 177 -1.29 -16.64 -6.69
CA LEU A 177 -1.84 -15.32 -6.96
C LEU A 177 -0.91 -14.50 -7.88
N VAL A 178 0.40 -14.50 -7.60
CA VAL A 178 1.38 -13.77 -8.42
C VAL A 178 1.49 -14.39 -9.82
N ASP A 179 1.55 -15.71 -9.91
CA ASP A 179 1.63 -16.42 -11.19
C ASP A 179 0.36 -16.13 -12.04
N LYS A 180 -0.84 -16.14 -11.43
CA LYS A 180 -2.08 -15.77 -12.09
C LYS A 180 -2.11 -14.29 -12.50
N PHE A 181 -1.70 -13.36 -11.64
CA PHE A 181 -1.63 -11.93 -11.97
C PHE A 181 -0.75 -11.68 -13.20
N ARG A 182 0.40 -12.35 -13.28
CA ARG A 182 1.30 -12.24 -14.43
C ARG A 182 0.70 -12.83 -15.70
N ALA A 183 0.07 -14.00 -15.61
CA ALA A 183 -0.62 -14.62 -16.73
C ALA A 183 -1.75 -13.72 -17.26
N ASP A 184 -2.54 -13.14 -16.35
CA ASP A 184 -3.64 -12.26 -16.73
C ASP A 184 -3.19 -10.93 -17.31
N LEU A 185 -1.93 -10.51 -17.14
CA LEU A 185 -1.35 -9.33 -17.77
C LEU A 185 -0.65 -9.60 -19.11
N ALA A 186 -0.68 -10.83 -19.63
CA ALA A 186 0.02 -11.18 -20.86
C ALA A 186 -0.41 -10.31 -22.06
N ASP A 187 -1.70 -9.93 -22.13
CA ASP A 187 -2.26 -9.03 -23.16
C ASP A 187 -1.76 -7.57 -23.04
N MET A 188 -1.11 -7.22 -21.93
CA MET A 188 -0.59 -5.89 -21.63
C MET A 188 0.92 -5.91 -21.32
N ALA A 189 1.64 -6.96 -21.75
CA ALA A 189 3.06 -7.12 -21.46
C ALA A 189 3.92 -5.93 -21.93
N GLY A 190 3.58 -5.31 -23.07
CA GLY A 190 4.27 -4.11 -23.56
C GLY A 190 4.13 -2.87 -22.67
N GLN A 191 3.13 -2.85 -21.78
CA GLN A 191 2.93 -1.83 -20.75
C GLN A 191 3.45 -2.28 -19.38
N CYS A 192 4.27 -3.32 -19.31
CA CYS A 192 4.97 -3.74 -18.08
C CYS A 192 6.45 -3.32 -18.16
N VAL A 193 7.05 -2.92 -17.04
CA VAL A 193 8.49 -2.63 -17.01
C VAL A 193 9.29 -3.85 -17.48
N GLY A 194 10.27 -3.63 -18.35
CA GLY A 194 11.03 -4.70 -19.01
C GLY A 194 10.26 -5.50 -20.06
N GLY A 195 9.12 -4.98 -20.53
CA GLY A 195 8.33 -5.58 -21.63
C GLY A 195 7.66 -6.91 -21.28
N SER A 196 7.56 -7.26 -20.00
CA SER A 196 6.92 -8.49 -19.55
C SER A 196 6.31 -8.36 -18.15
N ALA A 197 5.23 -9.09 -17.88
CA ALA A 197 4.67 -9.15 -16.53
C ALA A 197 5.63 -9.78 -15.50
N GLY A 198 6.58 -10.62 -15.95
CA GLY A 198 7.66 -11.14 -15.13
C GLY A 198 8.69 -10.07 -14.71
N GLY A 199 8.89 -9.06 -15.55
CA GLY A 199 9.77 -7.91 -15.29
C GLY A 199 9.25 -6.98 -14.20
N VAL A 200 7.94 -7.00 -13.90
CA VAL A 200 7.35 -6.20 -12.81
C VAL A 200 7.74 -6.80 -11.45
N PRO A 201 8.50 -6.07 -10.61
CA PRO A 201 8.84 -6.56 -9.29
C PRO A 201 7.65 -6.48 -8.34
N TRP A 202 7.49 -7.54 -7.54
CA TRP A 202 6.60 -7.54 -6.38
C TRP A 202 7.42 -7.21 -5.13
N ILE A 203 7.39 -5.96 -4.72
CA ILE A 203 8.11 -5.45 -3.57
C ILE A 203 7.40 -5.92 -2.30
N CYS A 204 7.87 -7.02 -1.72
CA CYS A 204 7.28 -7.66 -0.55
C CYS A 204 7.83 -7.02 0.73
N GLY A 205 7.06 -6.12 1.33
CA GLY A 205 7.43 -5.48 2.59
C GLY A 205 7.22 -6.40 3.79
N ASP A 206 8.10 -6.25 4.78
CA ASP A 206 8.00 -6.89 6.09
C ASP A 206 6.83 -6.32 6.92
N THR A 207 6.71 -6.76 8.17
CA THR A 207 5.72 -6.30 9.13
C THR A 207 6.35 -5.68 10.39
N THR A 208 5.54 -5.18 11.31
CA THR A 208 6.02 -4.62 12.58
C THR A 208 6.67 -5.70 13.44
N TYR A 209 7.57 -5.30 14.35
CA TYR A 209 8.18 -6.21 15.32
C TYR A 209 7.14 -7.00 16.16
N PHE A 210 5.96 -6.41 16.40
CA PHE A 210 4.88 -7.01 17.18
C PHE A 210 4.48 -8.39 16.64
N TRP A 211 4.31 -8.52 15.32
CA TRP A 211 3.87 -9.78 14.72
C TRP A 211 4.91 -10.89 14.87
N LYS A 212 6.21 -10.56 14.74
CA LYS A 212 7.28 -11.53 15.01
C LYS A 212 7.28 -11.97 16.48
N GLN A 213 7.12 -11.04 17.42
CA GLN A 213 7.06 -11.35 18.84
C GLN A 213 5.81 -12.14 19.23
N LYS A 214 4.68 -11.89 18.56
CA LYS A 214 3.41 -12.59 18.78
C LYS A 214 3.53 -14.08 18.47
N ASN A 215 4.20 -14.44 17.37
CA ASN A 215 4.53 -15.84 17.06
C ASN A 215 5.68 -15.91 16.04
N GLU A 216 6.90 -16.18 16.52
CA GLU A 216 8.08 -16.22 15.66
C GLU A 216 8.03 -17.37 14.63
N SER A 217 7.56 -18.55 15.03
CA SER A 217 7.45 -19.71 14.13
C SER A 217 6.50 -19.42 12.95
N THR A 218 5.35 -18.81 13.25
CA THR A 218 4.39 -18.40 12.23
C THR A 218 4.92 -17.26 11.37
N TYR A 219 5.64 -16.29 11.96
CA TYR A 219 6.34 -15.27 11.20
C TYR A 219 7.33 -15.89 10.20
N GLN A 220 8.16 -16.85 10.62
CA GLN A 220 9.09 -17.51 9.70
C GLN A 220 8.36 -18.29 8.60
N THR A 221 7.22 -18.93 8.93
CA THR A 221 6.39 -19.64 7.96
C THR A 221 5.84 -18.70 6.88
N VAL A 222 5.34 -17.53 7.27
CA VAL A 222 4.71 -16.55 6.38
C VAL A 222 5.78 -15.66 5.71
N TYR A 223 6.47 -14.84 6.48
CA TYR A 223 7.41 -13.83 5.98
C TYR A 223 8.77 -14.42 5.57
N GLY A 224 9.20 -15.52 6.17
CA GLY A 224 10.37 -16.26 5.70
C GLY A 224 10.17 -16.78 4.27
N SER A 225 8.93 -17.05 3.86
CA SER A 225 8.62 -17.44 2.48
C SER A 225 8.86 -16.34 1.45
N TYR A 226 8.79 -15.06 1.84
CA TYR A 226 9.09 -13.94 0.94
C TYR A 226 10.59 -13.76 0.70
N LYS A 227 11.42 -14.05 1.70
CA LYS A 227 12.89 -13.86 1.63
C LYS A 227 13.55 -14.71 0.54
N ASN A 228 12.95 -15.84 0.17
CA ASN A 228 13.52 -16.81 -0.76
C ASN A 228 12.92 -16.73 -2.18
N LYS A 229 12.39 -15.56 -2.60
CA LYS A 229 11.67 -15.39 -3.88
C LYS A 229 12.29 -14.37 -4.84
N THR A 230 13.58 -14.08 -4.69
CA THR A 230 14.33 -13.17 -5.58
C THR A 230 14.30 -13.63 -7.04
N GLU A 231 14.39 -14.93 -7.30
CA GLU A 231 14.34 -15.52 -8.66
C GLU A 231 12.99 -15.25 -9.37
N LYS A 232 11.91 -15.07 -8.61
CA LYS A 232 10.60 -14.69 -9.13
C LYS A 232 10.40 -13.18 -9.22
N ASN A 233 11.45 -12.37 -9.10
CA ASN A 233 11.39 -10.91 -9.05
C ASN A 233 10.46 -10.41 -7.92
N MET A 234 10.59 -11.02 -6.73
CA MET A 234 9.83 -10.65 -5.53
C MET A 234 10.77 -10.30 -4.38
N PRO A 235 11.46 -9.14 -4.44
CA PRO A 235 12.40 -8.76 -3.40
C PRO A 235 11.69 -8.49 -2.06
N PHE A 236 12.31 -8.95 -0.98
CA PHE A 236 11.86 -8.69 0.39
C PHE A 236 12.46 -7.40 0.95
N VAL A 237 11.64 -6.56 1.57
CA VAL A 237 12.05 -5.28 2.15
C VAL A 237 11.88 -5.31 3.67
N PRO A 238 12.97 -5.38 4.46
CA PRO A 238 12.90 -5.49 5.91
C PRO A 238 12.42 -4.17 6.54
N PHE A 239 11.61 -4.26 7.60
CA PHE A 239 11.12 -3.09 8.34
C PHE A 239 11.19 -3.20 9.85
N MET A 240 11.60 -4.34 10.42
CA MET A 240 11.57 -4.48 11.88
C MET A 240 12.40 -3.43 12.60
N THR A 241 13.63 -3.20 12.14
CA THR A 241 14.55 -2.25 12.75
C THR A 241 15.11 -1.27 11.75
N ASP A 242 15.52 -0.10 12.23
CA ASP A 242 16.39 0.84 11.51
C ASP A 242 17.83 0.29 11.39
N GLU A 243 18.72 1.09 10.80
CA GLU A 243 20.14 0.79 10.61
C GLU A 243 20.94 0.64 11.92
N ASN A 244 20.41 1.15 13.04
CA ASN A 244 21.01 1.08 14.37
C ASN A 244 20.44 -0.07 15.22
N GLY A 245 19.55 -0.88 14.65
CA GLY A 245 18.88 -1.97 15.37
C GLY A 245 17.71 -1.53 16.24
N VAL A 246 17.25 -0.28 16.13
CA VAL A 246 16.08 0.23 16.86
C VAL A 246 14.81 -0.16 16.13
N ASN A 247 13.80 -0.64 16.85
CA ASN A 247 12.52 -1.00 16.25
C ASN A 247 11.91 0.17 15.48
N VAL A 248 11.39 -0.09 14.28
CA VAL A 248 10.67 0.92 13.52
C VAL A 248 9.38 1.29 14.25
N PRO A 249 9.10 2.59 14.46
CA PRO A 249 7.95 3.05 15.23
C PRO A 249 6.58 2.52 14.76
N THR A 250 5.77 2.12 15.73
CA THR A 250 4.39 1.66 15.56
C THR A 250 3.41 2.71 16.09
N ASN A 251 2.10 2.44 16.00
CA ASN A 251 1.09 3.32 16.62
C ASN A 251 1.07 3.24 18.15
N LYS A 252 2.01 2.55 18.82
CA LYS A 252 2.20 2.70 20.26
C LYS A 252 2.44 4.17 20.62
N PRO A 253 1.69 4.74 21.57
CA PRO A 253 1.83 6.15 21.97
C PRO A 253 3.26 6.59 22.29
N GLU A 254 4.05 5.71 22.90
CA GLU A 254 5.45 5.95 23.24
C GLU A 254 6.40 5.95 22.02
N GLU A 255 5.99 5.35 20.90
CA GLU A 255 6.76 5.29 19.65
C GLU A 255 6.31 6.33 18.62
N ASP A 256 5.11 6.90 18.77
CA ASP A 256 4.57 7.96 17.92
C ASP A 256 4.25 9.22 18.75
N PRO A 257 5.27 9.94 19.25
CA PRO A 257 5.08 11.12 20.08
C PRO A 257 4.60 12.33 19.26
N ASP A 258 3.99 13.29 19.96
CA ASP A 258 3.71 14.61 19.38
C ASP A 258 5.03 15.31 18.99
N ILE A 259 5.00 16.08 17.90
CA ILE A 259 6.07 17.00 17.50
C ILE A 259 5.43 18.38 17.28
N PRO A 260 5.22 19.17 18.36
CA PRO A 260 4.45 20.42 18.30
C PRO A 260 5.04 21.45 17.34
N GLY A 261 6.36 21.48 17.18
CA GLY A 261 7.05 22.44 16.30
C GLY A 261 6.66 22.35 14.81
N ILE A 262 6.06 21.23 14.39
CA ILE A 262 5.54 21.02 13.02
C ILE A 262 4.04 20.75 12.99
N GLY A 263 3.34 20.97 14.12
CA GLY A 263 1.91 20.70 14.25
C GLY A 263 1.53 19.21 14.20
N TYR A 264 2.48 18.30 14.44
CA TYR A 264 2.20 16.87 14.45
C TYR A 264 1.74 16.42 15.83
N TYR A 265 0.58 15.77 15.89
CA TYR A 265 0.09 15.08 17.07
C TYR A 265 0.07 13.58 16.79
N GLY A 266 0.70 12.81 17.66
CA GLY A 266 0.90 11.38 17.47
C GLY A 266 -0.28 10.53 17.94
N SER A 267 -0.12 9.22 17.91
CA SER A 267 -1.20 8.26 18.13
C SER A 267 -1.84 8.28 19.53
N LYS A 268 -1.20 8.89 20.54
CA LYS A 268 -1.68 8.91 21.93
C LYS A 268 -3.09 9.50 22.10
N TRP A 269 -3.52 10.35 21.17
CA TRP A 269 -4.83 10.99 21.21
C TRP A 269 -5.96 10.07 20.75
N ARG A 270 -5.65 8.90 20.17
CA ARG A 270 -6.63 7.86 19.84
C ARG A 270 -6.66 6.84 20.98
N ASP A 271 -7.65 6.96 21.85
CA ASP A 271 -7.76 6.27 23.14
C ASP A 271 -8.89 5.24 23.20
N SER A 272 -9.65 5.07 22.11
CA SER A 272 -10.83 4.22 22.05
C SER A 272 -11.01 3.61 20.66
N SER A 273 -11.81 2.55 20.57
CA SER A 273 -12.15 1.88 19.31
C SER A 273 -12.90 2.75 18.31
N ALA A 274 -13.47 3.88 18.76
CA ALA A 274 -14.06 4.87 17.87
C ALA A 274 -12.99 5.68 17.09
N THR A 275 -11.75 5.71 17.58
CA THR A 275 -10.70 6.58 17.04
C THR A 275 -9.47 5.81 16.61
N TRP A 276 -9.10 4.68 17.23
CA TRP A 276 -7.96 3.87 16.80
C TRP A 276 -8.32 2.87 15.69
N THR A 277 -7.30 2.34 15.02
CA THR A 277 -7.44 1.32 13.97
C THR A 277 -7.50 -0.09 14.53
N SER A 278 -6.81 -0.36 15.64
CA SER A 278 -6.74 -1.65 16.30
C SER A 278 -6.39 -1.48 17.77
N GLN A 279 -6.87 -2.39 18.62
CA GLN A 279 -6.51 -2.41 20.04
C GLN A 279 -5.02 -2.72 20.24
N ASP A 280 -4.46 -3.63 19.43
CA ASP A 280 -3.03 -3.93 19.42
C ASP A 280 -2.27 -2.78 18.74
N ARG A 281 -1.96 -1.71 19.47
CA ARG A 281 -1.35 -0.49 18.90
C ARG A 281 -0.03 -0.75 18.16
N ALA A 282 0.74 -1.75 18.60
CA ALA A 282 2.01 -2.13 17.98
C ALA A 282 1.85 -2.88 16.65
N SER A 283 0.64 -3.34 16.30
CA SER A 283 0.40 -4.15 15.10
C SER A 283 0.51 -3.38 13.79
N HIS A 284 0.63 -2.05 13.84
CA HIS A 284 0.71 -1.18 12.66
C HIS A 284 1.82 -0.14 12.81
N PHE A 285 2.57 0.10 11.73
CA PHE A 285 3.54 1.19 11.65
C PHE A 285 2.88 2.56 11.85
N SER A 286 3.58 3.46 12.55
CA SER A 286 3.14 4.82 12.82
C SER A 286 2.99 5.67 11.55
N THR A 287 2.27 6.78 11.66
CA THR A 287 2.22 7.78 10.60
C THR A 287 3.62 8.29 10.25
N TRP A 288 4.47 8.54 11.26
CA TRP A 288 5.83 9.01 11.04
C TRP A 288 6.72 7.98 10.31
N ALA A 289 6.63 6.70 10.71
CA ALA A 289 7.36 5.62 10.03
C ALA A 289 6.94 5.47 8.55
N ARG A 290 5.66 5.66 8.24
CA ARG A 290 5.13 5.63 6.85
C ARG A 290 5.64 6.78 5.99
N ARG A 291 5.78 7.98 6.56
CA ARG A 291 6.40 9.15 5.90
C ARG A 291 7.90 8.96 5.66
N GLY A 292 8.59 8.34 6.63
CA GLY A 292 10.03 8.09 6.59
C GLY A 292 10.38 6.67 6.13
N ILE A 293 10.99 5.92 7.03
CA ILE A 293 11.74 4.68 6.75
C ILE A 293 10.97 3.64 5.91
N ILE A 294 9.67 3.48 6.10
CA ILE A 294 8.87 2.51 5.34
C ILE A 294 8.83 2.91 3.86
N SER A 295 8.51 4.16 3.56
CA SER A 295 8.47 4.62 2.17
C SER A 295 9.87 4.82 1.58
N ASP A 296 10.89 5.12 2.39
CA ASP A 296 12.29 5.17 1.93
C ASP A 296 12.75 3.80 1.42
N ARG A 297 12.57 2.76 2.22
CA ARG A 297 12.99 1.40 1.88
C ARG A 297 12.20 0.84 0.69
N LEU A 298 10.89 1.09 0.63
CA LEU A 298 10.05 0.68 -0.50
C LEU A 298 10.43 1.40 -1.80
N ALA A 299 10.60 2.72 -1.77
CA ALA A 299 11.04 3.48 -2.96
C ALA A 299 12.43 3.04 -3.42
N THR A 300 13.35 2.80 -2.48
CA THR A 300 14.69 2.29 -2.78
C THR A 300 14.62 0.92 -3.47
N ALA A 301 13.83 -0.02 -2.94
CA ALA A 301 13.65 -1.34 -3.54
C ALA A 301 13.06 -1.23 -4.96
N ILE A 302 12.06 -0.36 -5.17
CA ILE A 302 11.51 -0.10 -6.51
C ILE A 302 12.59 0.40 -7.47
N LEU A 303 13.41 1.37 -7.06
CA LEU A 303 14.48 1.91 -7.91
C LEU A 303 15.56 0.87 -8.22
N VAL A 304 15.90 0.01 -7.26
CA VAL A 304 16.88 -1.07 -7.45
C VAL A 304 16.39 -2.10 -8.45
N HIS A 305 15.11 -2.47 -8.42
CA HIS A 305 14.57 -3.59 -9.19
C HIS A 305 13.85 -3.20 -10.48
N ALA A 306 13.40 -1.96 -10.63
CA ALA A 306 12.71 -1.46 -11.83
C ALA A 306 13.26 -0.12 -12.35
N GLY A 307 13.95 0.67 -11.53
CA GLY A 307 14.38 2.03 -11.88
C GLY A 307 15.67 2.16 -12.69
N ARG A 308 16.26 1.05 -13.16
CA ARG A 308 17.52 1.04 -13.92
C ARG A 308 17.33 0.80 -15.41
N THR A 309 16.10 0.79 -15.93
CA THR A 309 15.85 0.53 -17.35
C THR A 309 15.92 1.81 -18.18
N ALA A 310 16.30 1.68 -19.45
CA ALA A 310 16.39 2.81 -20.37
C ALA A 310 15.03 3.50 -20.56
N GLU A 311 13.94 2.74 -20.56
CA GLU A 311 12.57 3.26 -20.67
C GLU A 311 12.21 4.15 -19.48
N PHE A 312 12.61 3.74 -18.26
CA PHE A 312 12.40 4.53 -17.06
C PHE A 312 13.19 5.84 -17.08
N ILE A 313 14.47 5.77 -17.45
CA ILE A 313 15.37 6.94 -17.48
C ILE A 313 14.96 7.91 -18.60
N THR A 314 14.56 7.41 -19.76
CA THR A 314 14.29 8.24 -20.96
C THR A 314 12.83 8.64 -21.12
N GLY A 315 11.90 7.97 -20.43
CA GLY A 315 10.47 8.21 -20.58
C GLY A 315 9.87 7.69 -21.88
N LYS A 316 10.59 6.85 -22.61
CA LYS A 316 10.14 6.28 -23.90
C LYS A 316 9.88 4.80 -23.71
N THR A 317 8.65 4.36 -23.99
CA THR A 317 8.36 2.95 -24.22
C THR A 317 9.01 2.51 -25.53
N ALA A 318 9.57 1.30 -25.56
CA ALA A 318 10.08 0.67 -26.78
C ALA A 318 8.98 0.55 -27.85
#